data_AF-A0A482UUU1-F1
#
_entry.id   AF-A0A482UUU1-F1
#
_cell.length_a   1.000
_cell.length_b   1.000
_cell.length_c   1.000
_cell.angle_alpha   90.00
_cell.angle_beta   90.00
_cell.angle_gamma   90.00
#
_symmetry.space_group_name_H-M   'P 1'
#
loop_
_entity.id
_entity.type
_entity.pdbx_description
1 polymer ?
#
loop_
_entity_poly.entity_id
_entity_poly.type
_entity_poly.pdbx_seq_one_letter_code
_entity_poly.pdbx_strand_id
1 'polypeptide(L)'
;MTHALSLSGLLPPFLKPQYGANRIPRRALIVVTGFQICIYFLLEYVDEVTSTLLLVITILGACGSYMGVFWAYLTFQSRFPTMERGLTIPYGNVVAYVGIVIFSFLFFTTVAYNACSYIAVGFYVLYLAACMVYYYKVAEKRQFFSAEE
;
A
#
# COMPACT_ATOMS: atom_id res chain seq x y z
N MET A 1 -5.56 -1.62 -7.95
CA MET A 1 -4.46 -0.68 -7.64
C MET A 1 -3.26 -0.80 -8.59
N THR A 2 -2.78 -2.00 -8.93
CA THR A 2 -1.63 -2.20 -9.84
C THR A 2 -1.78 -1.57 -11.23
N HIS A 3 -2.98 -1.57 -11.79
CA HIS A 3 -3.27 -0.84 -13.03
C HIS A 3 -3.08 0.68 -12.89
N ALA A 4 -3.60 1.28 -11.81
CA ALA A 4 -3.44 2.71 -11.56
C ALA A 4 -1.97 3.11 -11.37
N LEU A 5 -1.20 2.29 -10.64
CA LEU A 5 0.24 2.50 -10.48
C LEU A 5 1.00 2.36 -11.82
N SER A 6 0.53 1.52 -12.74
CA SER A 6 1.13 1.41 -14.08
C SER A 6 0.79 2.60 -14.98
N LEU A 7 -0.32 3.29 -14.72
CA LEU A 7 -0.69 4.50 -15.46
C LEU A 7 0.16 5.70 -15.09
N SER A 8 0.62 5.80 -13.84
CA SER A 8 1.51 6.87 -13.35
C SER A 8 3.00 6.54 -13.50
N GLY A 9 3.34 5.50 -14.26
CA GLY A 9 4.74 5.07 -14.48
C GLY A 9 5.43 4.41 -13.27
N LEU A 10 4.74 4.25 -12.14
CA LEU A 10 5.25 3.60 -10.93
C LEU A 10 5.41 2.08 -11.10
N LEU A 11 4.65 1.45 -12.00
CA LEU A 11 4.75 0.03 -12.33
C LEU A 11 5.01 -0.17 -13.84
N PRO A 12 5.52 -1.36 -14.25
CA PRO A 12 5.85 -1.59 -15.65
C PRO A 12 4.63 -1.39 -16.57
N PRO A 13 4.85 -0.84 -17.78
CA PRO A 13 3.78 -0.53 -18.74
C PRO A 13 3.05 -1.78 -19.24
N PHE A 14 3.61 -2.97 -19.00
CA PHE A 14 2.97 -4.24 -19.28
C PHE A 14 1.61 -4.40 -18.57
N LEU A 15 1.43 -3.78 -17.41
CA LEU A 15 0.20 -3.86 -16.60
C LEU A 15 -0.86 -2.82 -16.99
N LYS A 16 -0.51 -1.89 -17.89
CA LYS A 16 -1.35 -0.77 -18.35
C LYS A 16 -2.54 -1.16 -19.25
N PRO A 17 -2.45 -2.18 -20.14
CA PRO A 17 -3.52 -2.42 -21.10
C PRO A 17 -4.86 -2.83 -20.47
N GLN A 18 -5.94 -2.19 -20.93
CA GLN A 18 -7.33 -2.53 -20.63
C GLN A 18 -7.98 -3.21 -21.84
N TYR A 19 -8.90 -4.13 -21.58
CA TYR A 19 -9.54 -4.94 -22.63
C TYR A 19 -11.07 -4.93 -22.53
N GLY A 20 -11.73 -4.88 -23.69
CA GLY A 20 -13.18 -4.97 -23.84
C GLY A 20 -13.95 -3.67 -23.53
N ALA A 21 -15.27 -3.70 -23.74
CA ALA A 21 -16.16 -2.56 -23.51
C ALA A 21 -16.11 -2.04 -22.06
N ASN A 22 -15.88 -2.94 -21.11
CA ASN A 22 -15.83 -2.62 -19.68
C ASN A 22 -14.43 -2.20 -19.18
N ARG A 23 -13.45 -2.01 -20.08
CA ARG A 23 -12.10 -1.51 -19.76
C ARG A 23 -11.40 -2.29 -18.63
N ILE A 24 -11.48 -3.62 -18.68
CA ILE A 24 -10.96 -4.47 -17.59
C ILE A 24 -9.45 -4.65 -17.75
N PRO A 25 -8.62 -4.34 -16.72
CA PRO A 25 -7.17 -4.52 -16.78
C PRO A 25 -6.78 -5.99 -16.53
N ARG A 26 -7.08 -6.87 -17.51
CA ARG A 26 -6.91 -8.34 -17.38
C ARG A 26 -5.48 -8.75 -17.02
N ARG A 27 -4.46 -8.12 -17.63
CA ARG A 27 -3.05 -8.42 -17.36
C ARG A 27 -2.67 -8.15 -15.91
N ALA A 28 -3.09 -7.00 -15.38
CA ALA A 28 -2.86 -6.64 -14.00
C ALA A 28 -3.54 -7.61 -13.03
N LEU A 29 -4.75 -8.08 -13.37
CA LEU A 29 -5.49 -9.06 -12.57
C LEU A 29 -4.77 -10.42 -12.55
N ILE A 30 -4.41 -10.95 -13.73
CA ILE A 30 -3.72 -12.24 -13.85
C ILE A 30 -2.39 -12.23 -13.09
N VAL A 31 -1.59 -11.17 -13.21
CA VAL A 31 -0.30 -11.07 -12.53
C VAL A 31 -0.46 -11.02 -11.02
N VAL A 32 -1.40 -10.23 -10.50
CA VAL A 32 -1.63 -10.12 -9.05
C VAL A 32 -2.19 -11.42 -8.47
N THR A 33 -3.19 -12.00 -9.12
CA THR A 33 -3.79 -13.27 -8.66
C THR A 33 -2.78 -14.42 -8.77
N GLY A 34 -2.02 -14.51 -9.86
CA GLY A 34 -0.96 -15.49 -10.00
C GLY A 34 0.09 -15.35 -8.90
N PHE A 35 0.52 -14.12 -8.60
CA PHE A 35 1.46 -13.85 -7.51
C PHE A 35 0.91 -14.26 -6.14
N GLN A 36 -0.36 -13.96 -5.85
CA GLN A 36 -1.02 -14.38 -4.61
C GLN A 36 -1.11 -15.91 -4.48
N ILE A 37 -1.46 -16.60 -5.57
CA ILE A 37 -1.50 -18.07 -5.61
C ILE A 37 -0.10 -18.66 -5.39
N CYS A 38 0.94 -18.10 -6.03
CA CYS A 38 2.31 -18.53 -5.80
C CYS A 38 2.74 -18.36 -4.34
N ILE A 39 2.43 -17.22 -3.71
CA ILE A 39 2.70 -17.01 -2.30
C ILE A 39 1.95 -18.03 -1.44
N TYR A 40 0.68 -18.27 -1.75
CA TYR A 40 -0.13 -19.25 -1.03
C TYR A 40 0.51 -20.64 -1.07
N PHE A 41 0.85 -21.15 -2.26
CA PHE A 41 1.48 -22.48 -2.39
C PHE A 41 2.87 -22.56 -1.74
N LEU A 42 3.66 -21.48 -1.78
CA LEU A 42 4.97 -21.45 -1.11
C LEU A 42 4.85 -21.52 0.41
N LEU A 43 3.72 -21.06 0.97
CA LEU A 43 3.48 -20.95 2.39
C LEU A 43 2.56 -22.03 2.95
N GLU A 44 1.79 -22.72 2.11
CA GLU A 44 0.89 -23.82 2.49
C GLU A 44 1.64 -25.00 3.13
N TYR A 45 2.90 -25.23 2.74
CA TYR A 45 3.74 -26.30 3.32
C TYR A 45 4.49 -25.88 4.59
N VAL A 46 4.38 -24.62 5.00
CA VAL A 46 5.04 -24.08 6.19
C VAL A 46 3.94 -23.87 7.22
N ASP A 47 3.81 -24.78 8.18
CA ASP A 47 3.04 -24.78 9.45
C ASP A 47 1.97 -23.70 9.78
N GLU A 48 1.02 -23.96 10.69
CA GLU A 48 -0.05 -23.01 11.10
C GLU A 48 0.46 -21.61 11.53
N VAL A 49 1.71 -21.55 12.01
CA VAL A 49 2.45 -20.33 12.33
C VAL A 49 2.47 -19.33 11.17
N THR A 50 2.48 -19.82 9.93
CA THR A 50 2.56 -19.01 8.70
C THR A 50 1.27 -18.28 8.39
N SER A 51 0.11 -18.87 8.70
CA SER A 51 -1.19 -18.21 8.51
C SER A 51 -1.33 -17.00 9.42
N THR A 52 -0.92 -17.14 10.68
CA THR A 52 -0.90 -16.03 11.64
C THR A 52 0.12 -14.96 11.22
N LEU A 53 1.29 -15.36 10.74
CA LEU A 53 2.33 -14.45 10.25
C LEU A 53 1.87 -13.58 9.07
N LEU A 54 1.19 -14.18 8.08
CA LEU A 54 0.65 -13.44 6.92
C LEU A 54 -0.40 -12.41 7.34
N LEU A 55 -1.26 -12.76 8.29
CA LEU A 55 -2.25 -11.84 8.84
C LEU A 55 -1.58 -10.66 9.54
N VAL A 56 -0.57 -10.91 10.38
CA VAL A 56 0.19 -9.86 11.07
C VAL A 56 0.87 -8.92 10.07
N ILE A 57 1.53 -9.44 9.02
CA ILE A 57 2.15 -8.61 7.97
C ILE A 57 1.10 -7.72 7.29
N THR A 58 -0.07 -8.28 6.99
CA THR A 58 -1.17 -7.54 6.36
C THR A 58 -1.68 -6.42 7.25
N ILE A 59 -1.84 -6.67 8.56
CA ILE A 59 -2.25 -5.66 9.54
C ILE A 59 -1.20 -4.55 9.62
N LEU A 60 0.09 -4.87 9.68
CA LEU A 60 1.17 -3.87 9.69
C LEU A 60 1.14 -3.00 8.44
N GLY A 61 0.98 -3.62 7.26
CA GLY A 61 0.86 -2.92 5.98
C GLY A 61 -0.36 -2.00 5.91
N ALA A 62 -1.50 -2.45 6.43
CA ALA A 62 -2.71 -1.64 6.51
C ALA A 62 -2.52 -0.44 7.44
N CYS A 63 -1.95 -0.64 8.64
CA CYS A 63 -1.66 0.44 9.58
C CYS A 63 -0.76 1.51 8.96
N GLY A 64 0.36 1.10 8.34
CA GLY A 64 1.27 2.04 7.66
C GLY A 64 0.59 2.82 6.55
N SER A 65 -0.26 2.15 5.76
CA SER A 65 -1.00 2.77 4.66
C SER A 65 -2.02 3.79 5.16
N TYR A 66 -2.82 3.46 6.18
CA TYR A 66 -3.80 4.39 6.75
C TYR A 66 -3.14 5.58 7.45
N MET A 67 -2.05 5.35 8.19
CA MET A 67 -1.24 6.45 8.73
C MET A 67 -0.77 7.38 7.61
N GLY A 68 -0.25 6.82 6.50
CA GLY A 68 0.16 7.59 5.32
C GLY A 68 -0.98 8.42 4.72
N VAL A 69 -2.19 7.87 4.64
CA VAL A 69 -3.38 8.59 4.15
C VAL A 69 -3.74 9.77 5.05
N PHE A 70 -3.74 9.59 6.38
CA PHE A 70 -4.01 10.69 7.32
C PHE A 70 -2.92 11.77 7.29
N TRP A 71 -1.65 11.36 7.19
CA TRP A 71 -0.53 12.29 7.02
C TRP A 71 -0.62 13.08 5.72
N ALA A 72 -0.99 12.41 4.61
CA ALA A 72 -1.24 13.07 3.34
C ALA A 72 -2.35 14.10 3.49
N TYR A 73 -3.49 13.74 4.10
CA TYR A 73 -4.60 14.66 4.35
C TYR A 73 -4.15 15.94 5.10
N LEU A 74 -3.41 15.78 6.20
CA LEU A 74 -2.88 16.92 6.99
C LEU A 74 -1.89 17.77 6.17
N THR A 75 -1.05 17.13 5.37
CA THR A 75 -0.08 17.81 4.50
C THR A 75 -0.77 18.58 3.38
N PHE A 76 -1.77 18.00 2.72
CA PHE A 76 -2.55 18.69 1.70
C PHE A 76 -3.36 19.85 2.26
N GLN A 77 -3.84 19.75 3.50
CA GLN A 77 -4.54 20.84 4.17
C GLN A 77 -3.64 22.00 4.59
N SER A 78 -2.41 21.72 5.03
CA SER A 78 -1.45 22.77 5.39
C SER A 78 -0.76 23.39 4.17
N ARG A 79 -0.41 22.58 3.17
CA ARG A 79 0.40 23.03 2.02
C ARG A 79 -0.43 23.59 0.86
N PHE A 80 -1.67 23.12 0.69
CA PHE A 80 -2.56 23.54 -0.41
C PHE A 80 -3.93 23.98 0.14
N PRO A 81 -3.99 25.04 0.96
CA PRO A 81 -5.25 25.48 1.59
C PRO A 81 -6.25 26.04 0.58
N THR A 82 -5.79 26.55 -0.56
CA THR A 82 -6.62 27.14 -1.63
C THR A 82 -7.13 26.12 -2.65
N MET A 83 -6.76 24.85 -2.52
CA MET A 83 -7.23 23.80 -3.43
C MET A 83 -8.73 23.57 -3.24
N GLU A 84 -9.49 23.57 -4.34
CA GLU A 84 -10.92 23.25 -4.30
C GLU A 84 -11.14 21.82 -3.78
N ARG A 85 -12.00 21.69 -2.78
CA ARG A 85 -12.36 20.39 -2.17
C ARG A 85 -13.84 20.14 -2.41
N GLY A 86 -14.14 19.08 -3.17
CA GLY A 86 -15.53 18.66 -3.41
C GLY A 86 -16.27 18.22 -2.13
N LEU A 87 -15.52 17.78 -1.11
CA LEU A 87 -16.04 17.45 0.21
C LEU A 87 -15.08 17.93 1.29
N THR A 88 -15.59 18.66 2.28
CA THR A 88 -14.84 19.06 3.47
C THR A 88 -15.47 18.39 4.69
N ILE A 89 -14.66 17.62 5.42
CA ILE A 89 -15.12 16.97 6.65
C ILE A 89 -15.05 18.00 7.78
N PRO A 90 -16.15 18.23 8.53
CA PRO A 90 -16.10 19.08 9.71
C PRO A 90 -15.12 18.49 10.72
N TYR A 91 -14.21 19.31 11.26
CA TYR A 91 -13.13 18.87 12.16
C TYR A 91 -12.17 17.83 11.55
N GLY A 92 -11.98 17.80 10.23
CA GLY A 92 -11.13 16.81 9.56
C GLY A 92 -9.70 16.67 10.11
N ASN A 93 -9.11 17.76 10.64
CA ASN A 93 -7.81 17.70 11.32
C ASN A 93 -7.84 16.83 12.57
N VAL A 94 -8.87 16.98 13.41
CA VAL A 94 -9.03 16.19 14.64
C VAL A 94 -9.20 14.72 14.29
N VAL A 95 -10.05 14.42 13.31
CA VAL A 95 -10.28 13.06 12.82
C VAL A 95 -8.97 12.44 12.32
N ALA A 96 -8.15 13.19 11.58
CA ALA A 96 -6.86 12.70 11.09
C ALA A 96 -5.89 12.38 12.23
N TYR A 97 -5.79 13.25 13.25
CA TYR A 97 -4.95 12.97 14.43
C TYR A 97 -5.43 11.75 15.22
N VAL A 98 -6.74 11.64 15.44
CA VAL A 98 -7.33 10.47 16.11
C VAL A 98 -7.05 9.20 15.31
N GLY A 99 -7.20 9.24 13.99
CA GLY A 99 -6.87 8.14 13.10
C GLY A 99 -5.40 7.72 13.24
N ILE A 100 -4.47 8.68 13.18
CA ILE A 100 -3.04 8.40 13.36
C ILE A 100 -2.77 7.74 14.72
N VAL A 101 -3.38 8.21 15.81
CA VAL A 101 -3.22 7.62 17.15
C VAL A 101 -3.74 6.19 17.19
N ILE A 102 -4.94 5.93 16.66
CA ILE A 102 -5.54 4.59 16.65
C ILE A 102 -4.69 3.61 15.83
N PHE A 103 -4.28 3.98 14.62
CA PHE A 103 -3.47 3.11 13.77
C PHE A 103 -2.05 2.94 14.29
N SER A 104 -1.48 3.96 14.93
CA SER A 104 -0.19 3.83 15.62
C SER A 104 -0.30 2.87 16.80
N PHE A 105 -1.35 3.02 17.63
CA PHE A 105 -1.61 2.12 18.74
C PHE A 105 -1.77 0.67 18.26
N LEU A 106 -2.59 0.44 17.24
CA LEU A 106 -2.78 -0.88 16.64
C LEU A 106 -1.47 -1.44 16.07
N PHE A 107 -0.64 -0.61 15.44
CA PHE A 107 0.67 -1.02 14.96
C PHE A 107 1.56 -1.49 16.12
N PHE A 108 1.69 -0.69 17.18
CA PHE A 108 2.51 -1.04 18.34
C PHE A 108 2.00 -2.26 19.09
N THR A 109 0.69 -2.40 19.30
CA THR A 109 0.13 -3.60 19.94
C THR A 109 0.34 -4.84 19.09
N THR A 110 0.21 -4.72 17.76
CA THR A 110 0.46 -5.82 16.83
C THR A 110 1.91 -6.28 16.89
N VAL A 111 2.86 -5.34 16.98
CA VAL A 111 4.29 -5.66 17.12
C VAL A 111 4.61 -6.23 18.51
N ALA A 112 4.02 -5.70 19.58
CA ALA A 112 4.39 -6.08 20.95
C ALA A 112 3.80 -7.43 21.39
N TYR A 113 2.58 -7.77 20.95
CA TYR A 113 1.82 -8.89 21.53
C TYR A 113 1.66 -10.12 20.63
N ASN A 114 2.08 -10.10 19.36
CA ASN A 114 2.01 -11.27 18.50
C ASN A 114 3.24 -12.18 18.63
N ALA A 115 3.03 -13.48 18.81
CA ALA A 115 4.07 -14.49 19.05
C ALA A 115 5.12 -14.64 17.92
N CYS A 116 4.89 -14.04 16.74
CA CYS A 116 5.82 -14.03 15.61
C CYS A 116 6.09 -12.62 15.06
N SER A 117 5.91 -11.59 15.90
CA SER A 117 5.99 -10.21 15.46
C SER A 117 7.35 -9.82 14.89
N TYR A 118 8.46 -10.32 15.43
CA TYR A 118 9.80 -9.99 14.95
C TYR A 118 10.05 -10.49 13.51
N ILE A 119 9.57 -11.70 13.17
CA ILE A 119 9.68 -12.26 11.82
C ILE A 119 8.78 -11.46 10.86
N ALA A 120 7.54 -11.18 11.27
CA ALA A 120 6.58 -10.40 10.48
C ALA A 120 7.08 -8.98 10.20
N VAL A 121 7.64 -8.31 11.21
CA VAL A 121 8.28 -6.98 11.06
C VAL A 121 9.48 -7.08 10.12
N GLY A 122 10.30 -8.13 10.25
CA GLY A 122 11.43 -8.39 9.34
C GLY A 122 10.98 -8.47 7.88
N PHE A 123 9.97 -9.29 7.56
CA PHE A 123 9.41 -9.38 6.22
C PHE A 123 8.80 -8.06 5.74
N TYR A 124 8.07 -7.36 6.62
CA TYR A 124 7.46 -6.07 6.29
C TYR A 124 8.53 -5.01 5.96
N VAL A 125 9.58 -4.90 6.76
CA VAL A 125 10.69 -3.96 6.52
C VAL A 125 11.46 -4.35 5.26
N LEU A 126 11.73 -5.63 5.03
CA LEU A 126 12.37 -6.10 3.80
C LEU A 126 11.52 -5.77 2.56
N TYR A 127 10.20 -5.94 2.65
CA TYR A 127 9.29 -5.56 1.58
C TYR A 127 9.34 -4.04 1.30
N LEU A 128 9.26 -3.21 2.35
CA LEU A 128 9.40 -1.76 2.19
C LEU A 128 10.75 -1.35 1.60
N ALA A 129 11.84 -1.97 2.05
CA ALA A 129 13.18 -1.75 1.52
C ALA A 129 13.26 -2.15 0.03
N ALA A 130 12.68 -3.28 -0.36
CA ALA A 130 12.61 -3.69 -1.75
C ALA A 130 11.81 -2.71 -2.60
N CYS A 131 10.66 -2.23 -2.10
CA CYS A 131 9.87 -1.18 -2.75
C CYS A 131 10.66 0.12 -2.89
N MET A 132 11.42 0.52 -1.87
CA MET A 132 12.26 1.72 -1.88
C MET A 132 13.40 1.59 -2.91
N VAL A 133 14.08 0.44 -2.95
CA VAL A 133 15.13 0.15 -3.94
C VAL A 133 14.55 0.20 -5.36
N TYR A 134 13.39 -0.42 -5.57
CA TYR A 134 12.70 -0.39 -6.86
C TYR A 134 12.32 1.05 -7.25
N TYR A 135 11.85 1.84 -6.29
CA TYR A 135 11.47 3.22 -6.52
C TYR A 135 12.64 4.04 -7.04
N TYR A 136 13.77 4.09 -6.31
CA TYR A 136 14.93 4.89 -6.72
C TYR A 136 15.63 4.35 -7.98
N LYS A 137 15.64 3.03 -8.21
CA LYS A 137 16.32 2.48 -9.39
C LYS A 137 15.52 2.62 -10.68
N VAL A 138 14.19 2.50 -10.58
CA VAL A 138 13.30 2.33 -11.74
C VAL A 138 12.18 3.35 -11.75
N ALA A 139 11.39 3.44 -10.68
CA ALA A 139 10.15 4.21 -10.70
C ALA A 139 10.40 5.72 -10.78
N GLU A 140 11.42 6.24 -10.08
CA GLU A 140 11.79 7.65 -10.09
C GLU A 140 12.09 8.18 -11.50
N LYS A 141 12.66 7.34 -12.37
CA LYS A 141 12.99 7.67 -13.76
C LYS A 141 11.79 7.58 -14.72
N ARG A 142 10.68 6.99 -14.26
CA ARG A 142 9.50 6.65 -15.08
C ARG A 142 8.24 7.34 -14.59
N GLN A 143 8.22 7.87 -13.38
CA GLN A 143 7.05 8.53 -12.80
C GLN A 143 6.72 9.80 -13.58
N PHE A 144 5.44 9.99 -13.87
CA PHE A 144 4.89 11.20 -14.46
C PHE A 144 3.51 11.45 -13.82
N PHE A 145 3.15 12.71 -13.58
CA PHE A 145 1.88 13.05 -12.93
C PHE A 145 0.73 13.10 -13.94
N SER A 146 1.01 13.44 -15.20
CA SER A 146 0.06 13.45 -16.31
C SER A 146 0.74 12.91 -17.57
N ALA A 147 -0.02 12.27 -18.47
CA ALA A 147 0.49 11.85 -19.78
C ALA A 147 0.82 13.05 -20.71
N GLU A 148 0.43 14.26 -20.30
CA GLU A 148 0.65 15.53 -20.99
C GLU A 148 1.84 16.33 -20.45
N GLU A 149 2.54 15.84 -19.42
CA GLU A 149 3.79 16.41 -18.90
C GLU A 149 5.04 15.73 -19.51
#